data_AF-W7TPF7-F1
#
_entry.id   AF-W7TPF7-F1
#
_cell.length_a   1.000
_cell.length_b   1.000
_cell.length_c   1.000
_cell.angle_alpha   90.00
_cell.angle_beta   90.00
_cell.angle_gamma   90.00
#
_symmetry.space_group_name_H-M   'P 1'
#
loop_
_entity.id
_entity.type
_entity.pdbx_description
1 polymer ?
#
loop_
_entity_poly.entity_id
_entity_poly.type
_entity_poly.pdbx_seq_one_letter_code
_entity_poly.pdbx_strand_id
1 'polypeptide(L)'
;MACGNLVKILLHTKVTRYLEFKNVDGSYVFRQGKIYKVPATLDEALMTSLIGLFEKRRFRNFLSYLAKYDEKDPSTFGGYDLSRMTMRGLYDKYGLDEGTRTFTGHAMALHLDDSYLERPALETVKAIQLYVYSLERYGKSPYIYPIYGLGGLPEGFSRLCAINGGTFMLDHSVDEI
;
A
#
# COMPACT_ATOMS: atom_id res chain seq x y z
N MET A 1 -3.03 -2.23 3.59
CA MET A 1 -3.61 -1.00 2.97
C MET A 1 -5.12 -1.13 2.85
N ALA A 2 -5.84 -0.01 2.90
CA ALA A 2 -7.30 0.06 3.04
C ALA A 2 -8.09 -0.50 1.84
N CYS A 3 -7.47 -0.56 0.65
CA CYS A 3 -8.05 -1.22 -0.53
C CYS A 3 -7.40 -2.58 -0.84
N GLY A 4 -6.64 -3.15 0.10
CA GLY A 4 -5.94 -4.42 -0.08
C GLY A 4 -6.84 -5.66 -0.07
N ASN A 5 -6.25 -6.83 -0.36
CA ASN A 5 -6.99 -8.09 -0.49
C ASN A 5 -7.74 -8.50 0.78
N LEU A 6 -7.17 -8.26 1.97
CA LEU A 6 -7.87 -8.55 3.24
C LEU A 6 -9.18 -7.77 3.34
N VAL A 7 -9.18 -6.48 3.01
CA VAL A 7 -10.41 -5.66 3.05
C VAL A 7 -11.42 -6.14 2.01
N LYS A 8 -10.97 -6.55 0.82
CA LYS A 8 -11.84 -7.16 -0.19
C LYS A 8 -12.51 -8.44 0.34
N ILE A 9 -11.77 -9.31 1.03
CA ILE A 9 -12.29 -10.53 1.66
C ILE A 9 -13.34 -10.16 2.71
N LEU A 10 -13.05 -9.21 3.61
CA LEU A 10 -13.99 -8.76 4.64
C LEU A 10 -15.31 -8.25 4.04
N LEU A 11 -15.25 -7.53 2.92
CA LEU A 11 -16.42 -7.05 2.19
C LEU A 11 -17.20 -8.19 1.53
N HIS A 12 -16.52 -9.11 0.84
CA HIS A 12 -17.15 -10.23 0.13
C HIS A 12 -17.83 -11.21 1.10
N THR A 13 -17.17 -11.49 2.22
CA THR A 13 -17.67 -12.38 3.28
C THR A 13 -18.68 -11.71 4.21
N LYS A 14 -18.90 -10.39 4.06
CA LYS A 14 -19.79 -9.57 4.89
C LYS A 14 -19.41 -9.55 6.38
N VAL A 15 -18.17 -9.90 6.73
CA VAL A 15 -17.63 -9.81 8.10
C VAL A 15 -17.55 -8.36 8.57
N THR A 16 -17.49 -7.39 7.65
CA THR A 16 -17.59 -5.95 7.97
C THR A 16 -18.86 -5.56 8.74
N ARG A 17 -19.91 -6.40 8.77
CA ARG A 17 -21.10 -6.18 9.62
C ARG A 17 -20.80 -6.25 11.11
N TYR A 18 -19.68 -6.87 11.49
CA TYR A 18 -19.27 -7.07 12.88
C TYR A 18 -18.07 -6.20 13.26
N LEU A 19 -17.55 -5.41 12.32
CA LEU A 19 -16.31 -4.66 12.49
C LEU A 19 -16.51 -3.22 12.04
N GLU A 20 -16.18 -2.32 12.95
CA GLU A 20 -16.00 -0.92 12.63
C GLU A 20 -14.51 -0.63 12.42
N PHE A 21 -14.20 0.22 11.44
CA PHE A 21 -12.83 0.59 11.11
C PHE A 21 -12.63 2.09 11.24
N LYS A 22 -11.50 2.49 11.81
CA LYS A 22 -11.04 3.88 11.84
C LYS A 22 -9.82 4.05 10.94
N ASN A 23 -9.74 5.18 10.26
CA ASN A 23 -8.54 5.54 9.50
C ASN A 23 -7.38 5.83 10.47
N VAL A 24 -6.20 5.34 10.11
CA VAL A 24 -4.96 5.73 10.79
C VAL A 24 -4.63 7.17 10.39
N ASP A 25 -4.21 8.00 11.35
CA ASP A 25 -4.11 9.46 11.14
C ASP A 25 -2.94 9.89 10.24
N GLY A 26 -1.93 9.05 10.05
CA GLY A 26 -0.82 9.36 9.16
C GLY A 26 0.19 8.22 9.03
N SER A 27 1.06 8.35 8.04
CA SER A 27 2.24 7.51 7.84
C SER A 27 3.47 8.41 7.92
N TYR A 28 4.55 7.91 8.53
CA TYR A 28 5.78 8.67 8.76
C TYR A 28 7.00 7.86 8.35
N VAL A 29 8.00 8.54 7.79
CA VAL A 29 9.30 7.97 7.42
C VAL A 29 10.40 8.61 8.25
N PHE A 30 11.36 7.80 8.68
CA PHE A 30 12.54 8.26 9.39
C PHE A 30 13.67 8.54 8.40
N ARG A 31 14.27 9.73 8.46
CA ARG A 31 15.42 10.12 7.64
C ARG A 31 16.33 11.03 8.46
N GLN A 32 17.62 10.67 8.56
CA GLN A 32 18.65 11.51 9.19
C GLN A 32 18.27 12.03 10.60
N GLY A 33 17.75 11.16 11.46
CA GLY A 33 17.41 11.54 12.84
C GLY A 33 16.08 12.26 13.00
N LYS A 34 15.31 12.46 11.92
CA LYS A 34 14.02 13.15 11.93
C LYS A 34 12.93 12.29 11.32
N ILE A 35 11.71 12.46 11.84
CA ILE A 35 10.49 11.86 11.27
C ILE A 35 9.82 12.86 10.34
N TYR A 36 9.33 12.37 9.21
CA TYR A 36 8.62 13.18 8.22
C TYR A 36 7.32 12.50 7.86
N LYS A 37 6.24 13.26 7.75
CA LYS A 37 4.96 12.74 7.27
C LYS A 37 5.10 12.33 5.80
N VAL A 38 4.71 11.11 5.50
CA VAL A 38 4.57 10.61 4.13
C VAL A 38 3.39 11.35 3.49
N PRO A 39 3.58 12.05 2.36
CA PRO A 39 2.52 12.76 1.67
C PRO A 39 1.28 11.91 1.42
N ALA A 40 0.13 12.43 1.84
CA ALA A 40 -1.16 11.79 1.68
C ALA A 40 -1.90 12.22 0.40
N THR A 41 -1.42 13.24 -0.32
CA THR A 41 -2.02 13.70 -1.58
C THR A 41 -0.93 14.23 -2.50
N LEU A 42 -1.27 14.44 -3.79
CA LEU A 42 -0.40 15.17 -4.72
C LEU A 42 -0.05 16.57 -4.18
N ASP A 43 -1.00 17.25 -3.53
CA ASP A 43 -0.78 18.56 -2.93
C ASP A 43 0.16 18.49 -1.71
N GLU A 44 0.01 17.47 -0.84
CA GLU A 44 0.97 17.25 0.26
C GLU A 44 2.37 16.90 -0.27
N ALA A 45 2.47 16.21 -1.41
CA ALA A 45 3.76 15.91 -2.05
C ALA A 45 4.44 17.18 -2.60
N LEU A 46 3.67 18.21 -2.93
CA LEU A 46 4.19 19.53 -3.29
C LEU A 46 4.61 20.34 -2.06
N MET A 47 4.05 20.08 -0.88
CA MET A 47 4.35 20.81 0.36
C MET A 47 5.42 20.14 1.22
N THR A 48 5.72 18.85 1.02
CA THR A 48 6.68 18.13 1.87
C THR A 48 8.11 18.67 1.76
N SER A 49 8.82 18.70 2.88
CA SER A 49 10.26 18.99 2.96
C SER A 49 11.13 17.75 2.71
N LEU A 50 10.53 16.58 2.51
CA LEU A 50 11.23 15.33 2.19
C LEU A 50 11.97 15.39 0.85
N ILE A 51 11.44 16.18 -0.09
CA ILE A 51 11.84 16.18 -1.49
C ILE A 51 12.17 17.61 -1.91
N GLY A 52 13.30 17.81 -2.59
CA GLY A 52 13.70 19.11 -3.13
C GLY A 52 12.74 19.63 -4.20
N LEU A 53 12.73 20.94 -4.45
CA LEU A 53 11.76 21.58 -5.35
C LEU A 53 11.76 21.00 -6.78
N PHE A 54 12.94 20.73 -7.35
CA PHE A 54 13.07 20.14 -8.69
C PHE A 54 12.68 18.66 -8.72
N GLU A 55 12.97 17.94 -7.63
CA GLU A 55 12.64 16.52 -7.49
C GLU A 55 11.13 16.32 -7.38
N LYS A 56 10.38 17.26 -6.75
CA LYS A 56 8.90 17.23 -6.72
C LYS A 56 8.28 17.18 -8.13
N ARG A 57 8.86 17.88 -9.10
CA ARG A 57 8.37 17.84 -10.49
C ARG A 57 8.60 16.47 -11.13
N ARG A 58 9.78 15.88 -10.94
CA ARG A 58 10.11 14.54 -11.44
C ARG A 58 9.22 13.48 -10.80
N PHE A 59 9.06 13.55 -9.48
CA PHE A 59 8.21 12.65 -8.71
C PHE A 59 6.73 12.75 -9.12
N ARG A 60 6.22 13.98 -9.34
CA ARG A 60 4.87 14.18 -9.88
C ARG A 60 4.69 13.53 -11.25
N ASN A 61 5.65 13.68 -12.15
CA ASN A 61 5.59 13.06 -13.48
C ASN A 61 5.62 11.53 -13.39
N PHE A 62 6.43 10.98 -12.49
CA PHE A 62 6.49 9.55 -12.19
C PHE A 62 5.14 9.03 -11.66
N LEU A 63 4.58 9.64 -10.62
CA LEU A 63 3.26 9.28 -10.09
C LEU A 63 2.15 9.42 -11.14
N SER A 64 2.22 10.45 -11.99
CA SER A 64 1.24 10.64 -13.07
C SER A 64 1.31 9.52 -14.13
N TYR A 65 2.50 8.98 -14.41
CA TYR A 65 2.64 7.80 -15.25
C TYR A 65 2.07 6.56 -14.56
N LEU A 66 2.43 6.32 -13.29
CA LEU A 66 1.91 5.17 -12.55
C LEU A 66 0.39 5.20 -12.43
N ALA A 67 -0.22 6.37 -12.24
CA ALA A 67 -1.68 6.50 -12.17
C ALA A 67 -2.39 6.15 -13.48
N LYS A 68 -1.72 6.34 -14.64
CA LYS A 68 -2.26 6.02 -15.97
C LYS A 68 -1.95 4.60 -16.44
N TYR A 69 -0.93 3.97 -15.87
CA TYR A 69 -0.49 2.65 -16.27
C TYR A 69 -1.56 1.60 -15.97
N ASP A 70 -2.04 0.92 -17.01
CA ASP A 70 -2.92 -0.24 -16.91
C ASP A 70 -2.27 -1.42 -17.63
N GLU A 71 -1.99 -2.50 -16.90
CA GLU A 71 -1.42 -3.74 -17.41
C GLU A 71 -2.23 -4.34 -18.57
N LYS A 72 -3.54 -4.06 -18.63
CA LYS A 72 -4.44 -4.57 -19.68
C LYS A 72 -4.49 -3.69 -20.92
N ASP A 73 -3.96 -2.47 -20.85
CA ASP A 73 -3.97 -1.52 -21.97
C ASP A 73 -2.53 -1.16 -22.38
N PRO A 74 -1.99 -1.80 -23.43
CA PRO A 74 -0.65 -1.53 -23.95
C PRO A 74 -0.41 -0.08 -24.36
N SER A 75 -1.46 0.71 -24.65
CA SER A 75 -1.31 2.13 -25.00
C SER A 75 -0.81 2.97 -23.82
N THR A 76 -1.02 2.50 -22.59
CA THR A 76 -0.61 3.18 -21.35
C THR A 76 0.85 2.91 -20.96
N PHE A 77 1.51 1.94 -21.61
CA PHE A 77 2.84 1.48 -21.21
C PHE A 77 3.92 2.55 -21.39
N GLY A 78 3.69 3.53 -22.27
CA GLY A 78 4.62 4.64 -22.50
C GLY A 78 5.97 4.20 -23.08
N GLY A 79 5.99 3.06 -23.78
CA GLY A 79 7.21 2.47 -24.34
C GLY A 79 8.04 1.63 -23.36
N TYR A 80 7.52 1.36 -22.15
CA TYR A 80 8.18 0.53 -21.15
C TYR A 80 7.48 -0.83 -21.00
N ASP A 81 8.25 -1.89 -20.91
CA ASP A 81 7.75 -3.20 -20.49
C ASP A 81 8.08 -3.42 -19.01
N LEU A 82 7.13 -3.11 -18.12
CA LEU A 82 7.33 -3.21 -16.67
C LEU A 82 7.48 -4.66 -16.18
N SER A 83 7.12 -5.65 -17.00
CA SER A 83 7.31 -7.08 -16.67
C SER A 83 8.77 -7.51 -16.81
N ARG A 84 9.59 -6.75 -17.56
CA ARG A 84 11.01 -7.03 -17.81
C ARG A 84 11.94 -5.95 -17.27
N MET A 85 11.52 -4.69 -17.36
CA MET A 85 12.30 -3.55 -16.90
C MET A 85 12.45 -3.59 -15.38
N THR A 86 13.66 -3.41 -14.88
CA THR A 86 13.91 -3.35 -13.43
C THR A 86 13.37 -2.06 -12.84
N MET A 87 13.01 -2.08 -11.55
CA MET A 87 12.54 -0.87 -10.87
C MET A 87 13.61 0.23 -10.84
N ARG A 88 14.89 -0.13 -10.70
CA ARG A 88 16.02 0.81 -10.83
C ARG A 88 16.01 1.52 -12.17
N GLY A 89 15.88 0.75 -13.26
CA GLY A 89 15.81 1.31 -14.60
C GLY A 89 14.63 2.28 -14.77
N LEU A 90 13.47 1.95 -14.20
CA LEU A 90 12.31 2.84 -14.23
C LEU A 90 12.58 4.14 -13.46
N TYR A 91 13.17 4.06 -12.27
CA TYR A 91 13.58 5.25 -11.51
C TYR A 91 14.59 6.12 -12.25
N ASP A 92 15.57 5.51 -12.93
CA ASP A 92 16.57 6.21 -13.73
C ASP A 92 15.93 6.97 -14.90
N LYS A 93 14.91 6.39 -15.56
CA LYS A 93 14.18 7.06 -16.66
C LYS A 93 13.44 8.31 -16.22
N TYR A 94 12.90 8.31 -15.00
CA TYR A 94 12.25 9.49 -14.42
C TYR A 94 13.23 10.41 -13.69
N GLY A 95 14.51 10.03 -13.62
CA GLY A 95 15.58 10.80 -12.98
C GLY A 95 15.36 10.99 -11.48
N LEU A 96 14.74 10.02 -10.80
CA LEU A 96 14.48 10.15 -9.37
C LEU A 96 15.79 10.04 -8.58
N ASP A 97 15.95 10.88 -7.57
CA ASP A 97 17.11 10.82 -6.68
C ASP A 97 17.02 9.65 -5.68
N GLU A 98 18.14 9.31 -5.04
CA GLU A 98 18.22 8.19 -4.11
C GLU A 98 17.21 8.31 -2.96
N GLY A 99 17.08 9.51 -2.37
CA GLY A 99 16.14 9.76 -1.28
C GLY A 99 14.67 9.51 -1.68
N THR A 100 14.30 9.89 -2.91
CA THR A 100 12.96 9.68 -3.45
C THR A 100 12.73 8.21 -3.81
N ARG A 101 13.75 7.50 -4.31
CA ARG A 101 13.69 6.05 -4.55
C ARG A 101 13.43 5.29 -3.25
N THR A 102 14.25 5.53 -2.22
CA THR A 102 14.11 4.92 -0.89
C THR A 102 12.74 5.23 -0.29
N PHE A 103 12.31 6.49 -0.33
CA PHE A 103 10.99 6.90 0.14
C PHE A 103 9.87 6.15 -0.61
N THR A 104 9.94 6.08 -1.93
CA THR A 104 8.91 5.46 -2.76
C THR A 104 8.87 3.94 -2.54
N GLY A 105 10.03 3.28 -2.46
CA GLY A 105 10.12 1.84 -2.23
C GLY A 105 9.62 1.42 -0.85
N HIS A 106 10.12 2.06 0.20
CA HIS A 106 9.85 1.61 1.56
C HIS A 106 8.59 2.23 2.16
N ALA A 107 8.28 3.51 1.88
CA ALA A 107 7.14 4.17 2.49
C ALA A 107 5.84 4.02 1.68
N MET A 108 5.92 3.92 0.35
CA MET A 108 4.75 3.73 -0.51
C MET A 108 4.57 2.28 -0.96
N ALA A 109 5.60 1.64 -1.52
CA ALA A 109 5.51 0.25 -1.96
C ALA A 109 5.63 -0.77 -0.81
N LEU A 110 6.10 -0.33 0.37
CA LEU A 110 6.26 -1.14 1.59
C LEU A 110 7.23 -2.32 1.42
N HIS A 111 8.25 -2.17 0.57
CA HIS A 111 9.36 -3.12 0.51
C HIS A 111 10.20 -3.05 1.79
N LEU A 112 10.70 -4.20 2.25
CA LEU A 112 11.49 -4.30 3.48
C LEU A 112 12.99 -4.08 3.24
N ASP A 113 13.44 -4.29 2.00
CA ASP A 113 14.83 -4.18 1.57
C ASP A 113 14.89 -3.70 0.11
N ASP A 114 16.10 -3.40 -0.37
CA ASP A 114 16.35 -2.84 -1.71
C ASP A 114 16.39 -3.87 -2.84
N SER A 115 16.13 -5.16 -2.58
CA SER A 115 16.14 -6.20 -3.63
C SER A 115 15.13 -5.93 -4.75
N TYR A 116 14.06 -5.18 -4.45
CA TYR A 116 13.05 -4.77 -5.42
C TYR A 116 13.61 -3.91 -6.57
N LEU A 117 14.76 -3.25 -6.36
CA LEU A 117 15.40 -2.41 -7.37
C LEU A 117 15.83 -3.22 -8.60
N GLU A 118 16.26 -4.47 -8.40
CA GLU A 118 16.71 -5.36 -9.48
C GLU A 118 15.60 -6.28 -10.01
N ARG A 119 14.44 -6.30 -9.34
CA ARG A 119 13.26 -7.07 -9.79
C ARG A 119 12.45 -6.29 -10.83
N PRO A 120 11.60 -6.97 -11.62
CA PRO A 120 10.67 -6.29 -12.52
C PRO A 120 9.83 -5.22 -11.83
N ALA A 121 9.69 -4.06 -12.47
CA ALA A 121 9.03 -2.89 -11.91
C ALA A 121 7.54 -3.11 -11.63
N LEU A 122 6.88 -4.02 -12.37
CA LEU A 122 5.44 -4.25 -12.33
C LEU A 122 4.90 -4.50 -10.91
N GLU A 123 5.58 -5.34 -10.12
CA GLU A 123 5.17 -5.66 -8.75
C GLU A 123 5.16 -4.39 -7.87
N THR A 124 6.25 -3.63 -7.93
CA THR A 124 6.42 -2.38 -7.16
C THR A 124 5.43 -1.32 -7.62
N VAL A 125 5.18 -1.20 -8.93
CA VAL A 125 4.20 -0.27 -9.47
C VAL A 125 2.78 -0.59 -8.98
N LYS A 126 2.37 -1.87 -8.99
CA LYS A 126 1.08 -2.28 -8.44
C LYS A 126 0.94 -1.97 -6.95
N ALA A 127 2.01 -2.16 -6.18
CA ALA A 127 2.03 -1.80 -4.75
C ALA A 127 1.86 -0.29 -4.54
N ILE A 128 2.56 0.55 -5.33
CA ILE A 128 2.43 2.01 -5.27
C ILE A 128 1.02 2.45 -5.71
N GLN A 129 0.47 1.88 -6.78
CA GLN A 129 -0.91 2.15 -7.21
C GLN A 129 -1.92 1.80 -6.10
N LEU A 130 -1.75 0.66 -5.43
CA LEU A 130 -2.60 0.27 -4.31
C LEU A 130 -2.49 1.25 -3.13
N TYR A 131 -1.28 1.77 -2.86
CA TYR A 131 -1.06 2.81 -1.85
C TYR A 131 -1.84 4.07 -2.18
N VAL A 132 -1.62 4.62 -3.39
CA VAL A 132 -2.29 5.84 -3.86
C VAL A 132 -3.80 5.67 -3.88
N TYR A 133 -4.30 4.55 -4.40
CA TYR A 133 -5.73 4.26 -4.43
C TYR A 133 -6.36 4.14 -3.03
N SER A 134 -5.65 3.54 -2.07
CA SER A 134 -6.11 3.45 -0.67
C SER A 134 -6.15 4.83 -0.01
N LEU A 135 -5.17 5.65 -0.33
CA LEU A 135 -5.00 6.99 0.20
C LEU A 135 -6.07 7.96 -0.32
N GLU A 136 -6.33 7.96 -1.63
CA GLU A 136 -7.38 8.79 -2.25
C GLU A 136 -8.77 8.45 -1.70
N ARG A 137 -9.02 7.18 -1.36
CA ARG A 137 -10.31 6.75 -0.83
C ARG A 137 -10.60 7.22 0.59
N TYR A 138 -9.57 7.39 1.42
CA TYR A 138 -9.74 7.62 2.87
C TYR A 138 -8.97 8.84 3.43
N GLY A 139 -8.16 9.50 2.60
CA GLY A 139 -7.56 10.83 2.81
C GLY A 139 -6.35 10.87 3.74
N LYS A 140 -6.47 10.41 4.98
CA LYS A 140 -5.43 10.63 6.02
C LYS A 140 -4.19 9.77 5.84
N SER A 141 -4.40 8.50 5.54
CA SER A 141 -3.36 7.50 5.31
C SER A 141 -3.96 6.35 4.50
N PRO A 142 -3.16 5.44 3.92
CA PRO A 142 -3.67 4.30 3.18
C PRO A 142 -4.08 3.15 4.12
N TYR A 143 -4.22 3.38 5.43
CA TYR A 143 -4.42 2.34 6.43
C TYR A 143 -5.71 2.56 7.22
N ILE A 144 -6.37 1.45 7.51
CA ILE A 144 -7.51 1.35 8.41
C ILE A 144 -7.18 0.37 9.52
N TYR A 145 -7.77 0.58 10.69
CA TYR A 145 -7.59 -0.27 11.86
C TYR A 145 -8.95 -0.58 12.50
N PRO A 146 -9.22 -1.83 12.88
CA PRO A 146 -10.48 -2.19 13.53
C PRO A 146 -10.58 -1.53 14.90
N ILE A 147 -11.73 -0.93 15.18
CA ILE A 147 -12.06 -0.44 16.52
C ILE A 147 -12.08 -1.67 17.45
N TYR A 148 -11.51 -1.53 18.65
CA TYR A 148 -11.25 -2.61 19.62
C TYR A 148 -10.10 -3.56 19.28
N GLY A 149 -9.38 -3.31 18.18
CA GLY A 149 -8.13 -4.01 17.87
C GLY A 149 -8.29 -5.22 16.96
N LEU A 150 -7.15 -5.84 16.63
CA LEU A 150 -7.07 -6.90 15.63
C LEU A 150 -7.83 -8.18 16.04
N GLY A 151 -8.13 -8.37 17.33
CA GLY A 151 -8.90 -9.50 17.85
C GLY A 151 -10.31 -9.60 17.28
N GLY A 152 -10.90 -8.48 16.86
CA GLY A 152 -12.21 -8.51 16.18
C GLY A 152 -12.18 -9.26 14.84
N LEU A 153 -11.03 -9.32 14.15
CA LEU A 153 -10.92 -10.03 12.88
C LEU A 153 -11.21 -11.54 13.02
N PRO A 154 -10.47 -12.31 13.85
CA PRO A 154 -10.77 -13.72 14.04
C PRO A 154 -12.17 -13.94 14.64
N GLU A 155 -12.61 -13.11 15.60
CA GLU A 155 -13.97 -13.21 16.17
C GLU A 155 -15.06 -13.08 15.11
N GLY A 156 -14.91 -12.12 14.19
CA GLY A 156 -15.84 -11.92 13.08
C GLY A 156 -15.89 -13.11 12.12
N PHE A 157 -14.75 -13.74 11.84
CA PHE A 157 -14.69 -14.96 11.03
C PHE A 157 -15.23 -16.19 11.77
N SER A 158 -14.96 -16.33 13.07
CA SER A 158 -15.54 -17.38 13.89
C SER A 158 -17.07 -17.29 13.91
N ARG A 159 -17.61 -16.07 14.04
CA ARG A 159 -19.06 -15.85 13.92
C ARG A 159 -19.59 -16.22 12.54
N LEU A 160 -18.89 -15.84 11.46
CA LEU A 160 -19.29 -16.22 10.10
C LEU A 160 -19.34 -17.75 9.94
N CYS A 161 -18.33 -18.46 10.45
CA CYS A 161 -18.29 -19.91 10.41
C CYS A 161 -19.44 -20.54 11.23
N ALA A 162 -19.75 -20.00 12.42
CA ALA A 162 -20.88 -20.47 13.23
C ALA A 162 -22.24 -20.29 12.54
N ILE A 163 -22.46 -19.18 11.83
CA ILE A 163 -23.68 -18.95 11.03
C ILE A 163 -23.85 -19.99 9.92
N ASN A 164 -22.74 -20.55 9.42
CA ASN A 164 -22.73 -21.60 8.39
C ASN A 164 -22.64 -23.02 9.00
N GLY A 165 -22.95 -23.18 10.29
CA GLY A 165 -23.03 -24.48 10.96
C GLY A 165 -21.74 -24.97 11.64
N GLY A 166 -20.68 -24.17 11.66
CA GLY A 166 -19.46 -24.49 12.39
C GLY A 166 -19.63 -24.39 13.91
N THR A 167 -18.87 -25.17 14.67
CA THR A 167 -18.79 -25.09 16.13
C THR A 167 -17.35 -24.80 16.55
N PHE A 168 -17.15 -23.80 17.40
CA PHE A 168 -15.83 -23.46 17.96
C PHE A 168 -15.74 -23.94 19.40
N MET A 169 -14.63 -24.58 19.74
CA MET A 169 -14.28 -24.95 21.11
C MET A 169 -13.07 -24.10 21.52
N LEU A 170 -13.21 -23.41 22.65
CA LEU A 170 -12.11 -22.68 23.29
C LEU A 170 -11.62 -23.51 24.47
N ASP A 171 -10.36 -23.33 24.86
CA ASP A 171 -9.74 -24.06 25.98
C ASP A 171 -9.85 -25.59 25.85
N HIS A 172 -9.65 -26.09 24.63
CA HIS A 172 -9.71 -27.52 24.32
C HIS A 172 -8.43 -27.96 23.59
N SER A 173 -7.65 -28.83 24.23
CA SER A 173 -6.40 -29.37 23.69
C SER A 173 -6.66 -30.41 22.60
N VAL A 174 -5.71 -30.57 21.68
CA VAL A 174 -5.72 -31.62 20.66
C VAL A 174 -4.79 -32.74 21.13
N ASP A 175 -5.34 -33.92 21.39
CA ASP A 175 -4.59 -35.05 21.96
C ASP A 175 -3.83 -35.88 20.90
N GLU A 176 -4.35 -35.96 19.67
CA GLU A 176 -3.77 -36.66 18.51
C GLU A 176 -4.21 -35.97 17.20
N ILE A 177 -3.42 -36.11 16.12
CA ILE A 177 -3.68 -35.52 14.78
C ILE A 177 -4.05 -36.61 13.77
#